data_AF-A0A0F9I2K9-F1
#
_entry.id   AF-A0A0F9I2K9-F1
#
_cell.length_a   1.000
_cell.length_b   1.000
_cell.length_c   1.000
_cell.angle_alpha   90.00
_cell.angle_beta   90.00
_cell.angle_gamma   90.00
#
_symmetry.space_group_name_H-M   'P 1'
#
loop_
_entity.id
_entity.type
_entity.pdbx_description
1 polymer ?
#
loop_
_entity_poly.entity_id
_entity_poly.type
_entity_poly.pdbx_seq_one_letter_code
_entity_poly.pdbx_strand_id
1 'polypeptide(L)'
;MVNALVRSDPTISLLTDISERLTRIEERLGADSEPTERCWAPDEVAKRVDRAALTIREWARLDKIPSKRDSRGRRWIADEVAQLIFQYQGLPPEEELSSLSNP
;
A
#
# COMPACT_ATOMS: atom_id res chain seq x y z
N MET A 1 5.98 -6.87 -51.01
CA MET A 1 5.93 -8.29 -50.64
C MET A 1 6.89 -8.51 -49.46
N VAL A 2 6.42 -8.32 -48.23
CA VAL A 2 7.23 -8.50 -46.99
C VAL A 2 6.54 -9.55 -46.13
N ASN A 3 6.33 -10.75 -46.67
CA ASN A 3 5.37 -11.71 -46.10
C ASN A 3 5.93 -13.12 -45.88
N ALA A 4 7.22 -13.25 -45.53
CA ALA A 4 7.80 -14.60 -45.38
C ALA A 4 8.99 -14.75 -44.41
N LEU A 5 9.21 -13.83 -43.46
CA LEU A 5 10.32 -13.99 -42.49
C LEU A 5 9.91 -13.80 -41.01
N VAL A 6 8.61 -13.90 -40.71
CA VAL A 6 8.10 -13.98 -39.31
C VAL A 6 7.80 -15.43 -38.93
N ARG A 7 8.58 -16.38 -39.49
CA ARG A 7 8.49 -17.79 -39.11
C ARG A 7 9.62 -18.11 -38.14
N SER A 8 9.25 -18.12 -36.87
CA SER A 8 9.87 -18.95 -35.82
C SER A 8 11.23 -18.49 -35.31
N ASP A 9 11.31 -17.24 -34.83
CA ASP A 9 12.32 -16.95 -33.81
C ASP A 9 11.77 -17.40 -32.45
N PRO A 10 12.27 -18.50 -31.86
CA PRO A 10 11.76 -19.02 -30.59
C PRO A 10 11.88 -17.99 -29.47
N THR A 11 12.80 -17.04 -29.61
CA THR A 11 13.00 -15.93 -28.68
C THR A 11 11.82 -14.96 -28.72
N ILE A 12 11.27 -14.67 -29.91
CA ILE A 12 10.08 -13.80 -30.05
C ILE A 12 8.86 -14.49 -29.45
N SER A 13 8.69 -15.80 -29.68
CA SER A 13 7.58 -16.56 -29.10
C SER A 13 7.64 -16.61 -27.57
N LEU A 14 8.84 -16.77 -27.00
CA LEU A 14 9.04 -16.78 -25.55
C LEU A 14 8.76 -15.41 -24.93
N LEU A 15 9.20 -14.33 -25.58
CA LEU A 15 8.95 -12.97 -25.10
C LEU A 15 7.44 -12.64 -25.11
N THR A 16 6.71 -13.06 -26.14
CA THR A 16 5.25 -12.89 -26.18
C THR A 16 4.55 -13.67 -25.06
N ASP A 17 4.94 -14.92 -24.80
CA ASP A 17 4.39 -15.72 -23.68
C ASP A 17 4.68 -15.07 -22.32
N ILE A 18 5.90 -14.57 -22.11
CA ILE A 18 6.26 -13.85 -20.88
C ILE A 18 5.42 -12.59 -20.72
N SER A 19 5.26 -11.79 -21.78
CA SER A 19 4.44 -10.57 -21.74
C SER A 19 2.97 -10.88 -21.44
N GLU A 20 2.38 -11.89 -22.08
CA GLU A 20 0.99 -12.29 -21.82
C GLU A 20 0.79 -12.80 -20.39
N ARG A 21 1.77 -13.55 -19.86
CA ARG A 21 1.74 -14.02 -18.48
C ARG A 21 1.86 -12.87 -17.49
N LEU A 22 2.71 -11.87 -17.76
CA LEU A 22 2.85 -10.67 -16.94
C LEU A 22 1.55 -9.86 -16.95
N THR A 23 0.96 -9.60 -18.12
CA THR A 23 -0.32 -8.90 -18.21
C THR A 23 -1.42 -9.62 -17.42
N ARG A 24 -1.49 -10.95 -17.51
CA ARG A 24 -2.46 -11.74 -16.72
C ARG A 24 -2.22 -11.66 -15.21
N ILE A 25 -0.96 -11.57 -14.77
CA ILE A 25 -0.61 -11.37 -13.36
C ILE A 25 -0.99 -9.96 -12.92
N GLU A 26 -0.69 -8.95 -13.73
CA GLU A 26 -1.02 -7.54 -13.46
C GLU A 26 -2.53 -7.30 -13.41
N GLU A 27 -3.30 -7.90 -14.32
CA GLU A 27 -4.76 -7.86 -14.30
C GLU A 27 -5.34 -8.54 -13.06
N ARG A 28 -4.78 -9.68 -12.64
CA ARG A 28 -5.22 -10.37 -11.41
C ARG A 28 -4.84 -9.60 -10.14
N LEU A 29 -3.70 -8.91 -10.14
CA LEU A 29 -3.30 -8.05 -9.02
C LEU A 29 -4.10 -6.75 -8.99
N GLY A 30 -4.47 -6.19 -10.15
CA GLY A 30 -5.25 -4.96 -10.25
C GLY A 30 -6.75 -5.13 -10.04
N ALA A 31 -7.31 -6.33 -10.22
CA ALA A 31 -8.75 -6.58 -10.11
C ALA A 31 -9.27 -6.74 -8.66
N ASP A 32 -8.39 -7.05 -7.70
CA ASP A 32 -8.81 -7.43 -6.34
C ASP A 32 -8.58 -6.37 -5.25
N SER A 33 -8.27 -5.12 -5.62
CA SER A 33 -8.15 -4.08 -4.61
C SER A 33 -8.54 -2.71 -5.15
N GLU A 34 -9.82 -2.36 -5.02
CA GLU A 34 -10.07 -1.07 -4.39
C GLU A 34 -9.59 -1.23 -2.95
N PRO A 35 -8.45 -0.63 -2.54
CA PRO A 35 -8.16 -0.58 -1.13
C PRO A 35 -9.30 0.24 -0.55
N THR A 36 -10.20 -0.41 0.18
CA THR A 36 -11.05 0.30 1.13
C THR A 36 -10.05 0.97 2.05
N GLU A 37 -9.70 2.24 1.76
CA GLU A 37 -8.63 2.97 2.45
C GLU A 37 -8.96 2.89 3.93
N ARG A 38 -8.27 1.98 4.64
CA ARG A 38 -8.61 1.68 6.01
C ARG A 38 -8.17 2.87 6.84
N CYS A 39 -9.15 3.70 7.19
CA CYS A 39 -8.93 4.97 7.85
C CYS A 39 -9.06 4.83 9.36
N TRP A 40 -7.96 5.02 10.08
CA TRP A 40 -7.90 4.97 11.54
C TRP A 40 -8.16 6.33 12.19
N ALA A 41 -8.89 6.29 13.31
CA ALA A 41 -9.10 7.43 14.19
C ALA A 41 -7.84 7.72 15.03
N PRO A 42 -7.68 8.93 15.59
CA PRO A 42 -6.48 9.30 16.37
C PRO A 42 -6.14 8.30 17.48
N ASP A 43 -7.15 7.76 18.16
CA ASP A 43 -6.97 6.85 19.29
C ASP A 43 -6.53 5.45 18.85
N GLU A 44 -6.85 5.04 17.62
CA GLU A 44 -6.42 3.78 17.03
C GLU A 44 -4.98 3.86 16.52
N VAL A 45 -4.59 5.01 15.96
CA VAL A 45 -3.20 5.30 15.59
C VAL A 45 -2.32 5.36 16.83
N ALA A 46 -2.80 6.00 17.89
CA ALA A 46 -2.11 6.10 19.18
C ALA A 46 -1.73 4.73 19.75
N LYS A 47 -2.65 3.76 19.72
CA LYS A 47 -2.40 2.39 20.18
C LYS A 47 -1.32 1.68 19.38
N ARG A 48 -1.27 1.89 18.05
CA ARG A 48 -0.29 1.24 17.17
C ARG A 48 1.10 1.86 17.29
N VAL A 49 1.17 3.18 17.39
CA VAL A 49 2.44 3.92 17.50
C VAL A 49 2.95 3.95 18.95
N ASP A 50 2.25 3.32 19.89
CA ASP A 50 2.57 3.31 21.33
C ASP A 50 2.82 4.74 21.87
N ARG A 51 1.88 5.63 21.55
CA ARG A 51 1.90 7.03 21.98
C ARG A 51 0.54 7.45 22.49
N ALA A 52 0.49 8.54 23.25
CA ALA A 52 -0.77 9.13 23.64
C ALA A 52 -1.53 9.70 22.43
N ALA A 53 -2.85 9.59 22.40
CA ALA A 53 -3.69 10.16 21.34
C ALA A 53 -3.54 11.68 21.20
N LEU A 54 -3.26 12.37 22.31
CA LEU A 54 -2.94 13.80 22.31
C LEU A 54 -1.69 14.09 21.47
N THR A 55 -0.66 13.26 21.58
CA THR A 55 0.58 13.37 20.80
C THR A 55 0.31 13.24 19.30
N ILE A 56 -0.50 12.25 18.90
CA ILE A 56 -0.89 12.08 17.49
C ILE A 56 -1.64 13.31 16.98
N ARG A 57 -2.57 13.85 17.77
CA ARG A 57 -3.33 15.07 17.40
C ARG A 57 -2.43 16.30 17.27
N GLU A 58 -1.48 16.48 18.18
CA GLU A 58 -0.52 17.59 18.09
C GLU A 58 0.44 17.43 16.90
N TRP A 59 0.91 16.22 16.60
CA TRP A 59 1.71 15.97 15.40
C TRP A 59 0.93 16.28 14.12
N ALA A 60 -0.35 15.93 14.08
CA ALA A 60 -1.25 16.29 12.99
C ALA A 60 -1.47 17.80 12.88
N ARG A 61 -1.56 18.50 14.01
CA ARG A 61 -1.74 19.96 14.06
C ARG A 61 -0.50 20.71 13.58
N LEU A 62 0.68 20.13 13.79
CA LEU A 62 1.98 20.68 13.39
C LEU A 62 2.42 20.20 11.99
N ASP A 63 1.55 19.53 11.23
CA ASP A 63 1.83 18.94 9.91
C ASP A 63 3.09 18.04 9.89
N LYS A 64 3.42 17.42 11.03
CA LYS A 64 4.52 16.45 11.14
C LYS A 64 4.15 15.09 10.58
N ILE A 65 2.86 14.77 10.58
CA ILE A 65 2.32 13.54 10.04
C ILE A 65 1.17 13.87 9.08
N PRO A 66 1.11 13.26 7.89
CA PRO A 66 0.00 13.46 6.98
C PRO A 66 -1.27 12.91 7.62
N SER A 67 -2.41 13.58 7.40
CA SER A 67 -3.72 13.11 7.85
C SER A 67 -4.77 13.61 6.87
N LYS A 68 -5.79 12.79 6.59
CA LYS A 68 -6.96 13.20 5.83
C LYS A 68 -8.03 13.74 6.77
N ARG A 69 -8.71 14.82 6.38
CA ARG A 69 -9.84 15.37 7.15
C ARG A 69 -11.15 14.92 6.52
N ASP A 70 -12.02 14.33 7.33
CA ASP A 70 -13.37 13.93 6.96
C ASP A 70 -14.43 14.64 7.83
N SER A 71 -15.70 14.30 7.65
CA SER A 71 -16.83 14.84 8.44
C SER A 71 -16.78 14.45 9.93
N ARG A 72 -15.95 13.47 10.31
CA ARG A 72 -15.80 12.94 11.66
C ARG A 72 -14.49 13.38 12.34
N GLY A 73 -13.61 14.08 11.64
CA GLY A 73 -12.36 14.59 12.18
C GLY A 73 -11.15 14.31 11.28
N ARG A 74 -9.97 14.11 11.89
CA ARG A 74 -8.78 13.67 11.17
C ARG A 74 -8.69 12.15 11.21
N ARG A 75 -8.31 11.56 10.09
CA ARG A 75 -8.05 10.13 9.94
C ARG A 75 -6.73 9.88 9.22
N TRP A 76 -6.16 8.70 9.47
CA TRP A 76 -4.93 8.24 8.85
C TRP A 76 -5.17 6.97 8.08
N ILE A 77 -4.52 6.84 6.94
CA ILE A 77 -4.57 5.60 6.16
C ILE A 77 -3.54 4.63 6.73
N ALA A 78 -3.78 3.32 6.54
CA ALA A 78 -2.90 2.26 6.99
C ALA A 78 -1.41 2.50 6.63
N ASP A 79 -1.12 2.90 5.40
CA ASP A 79 0.25 3.16 4.92
C ASP A 79 0.93 4.32 5.66
N GLU A 80 0.19 5.40 5.93
CA GLU A 80 0.70 6.57 6.66
C GLU A 80 1.07 6.19 8.10
N VAL A 81 0.28 5.31 8.72
CA VAL A 81 0.54 4.83 10.07
C VAL A 81 1.67 3.80 10.10
N ALA A 82 1.77 2.92 9.10
CA ALA A 82 2.91 2.01 8.97
C ALA A 82 4.23 2.79 8.84
N GLN A 83 4.25 3.86 8.06
CA GLN A 83 5.41 4.75 7.95
C GLN A 83 5.73 5.44 9.28
N LEU A 84 4.70 5.86 10.02
CA LEU A 84 4.83 6.44 11.36
C LEU A 84 5.45 5.45 12.36
N ILE A 85 4.96 4.21 12.39
CA ILE A 85 5.53 3.14 13.21
C ILE A 85 7.01 2.96 12.83
N PHE A 86 7.31 2.86 11.53
CA PHE A 86 8.67 2.74 11.04
C PHE A 86 9.60 3.87 11.51
N GLN A 87 9.14 5.12 11.40
CA GLN A 87 9.95 6.29 11.79
C GLN A 87 10.22 6.37 13.29
N TYR A 88 9.26 5.99 14.13
CA TYR A 88 9.33 6.23 15.57
C TYR A 88 9.65 4.99 16.42
N GLN A 89 9.43 3.79 15.89
CA GLN A 89 9.71 2.51 16.57
C GLN A 89 10.75 1.65 15.83
N GLY A 90 11.09 1.99 14.57
CA GLY A 90 11.91 1.13 13.71
C GLY A 90 11.06 0.14 12.91
N LEU A 91 11.69 -0.85 12.26
CA LEU A 91 10.94 -1.87 11.50
C LEU A 91 9.98 -2.61 12.47
N PRO A 92 8.64 -2.52 12.26
CA PRO A 92 7.74 -3.36 13.03
C PRO A 92 8.03 -4.83 12.69
N PRO A 93 7.91 -5.76 13.65
CA PRO A 93 8.06 -7.19 13.37
C PRO A 93 7.10 -7.63 12.26
N GLU A 94 7.52 -8.56 11.39
CA GLU A 94 6.75 -8.98 10.19
C GLU A 94 5.30 -9.42 10.50
N GLU A 95 5.06 -9.89 11.72
CA GLU A 95 3.75 -10.28 12.25
C GLU A 95 2.77 -9.08 12.37
N GLU A 96 3.30 -7.89 12.63
CA GLU A 96 2.52 -6.65 12.73
C GLU A 96 2.18 -6.06 11.35
N LEU A 97 3.07 -6.23 10.36
CA LEU A 97 2.79 -5.82 8.97
C LEU A 97 1.62 -6.62 8.38
N SER A 98 1.55 -7.91 8.72
CA SER A 98 0.46 -8.78 8.28
C SER A 98 -0.89 -8.44 8.94
N SER A 99 -0.88 -7.90 10.16
CA SER A 99 -2.09 -7.48 10.90
C SER A 99 -2.50 -6.02 10.62
N LEU A 100 -1.63 -5.21 10.02
CA LEU A 100 -2.01 -3.95 9.36
C LEU A 100 -2.72 -4.21 8.03
N SER A 101 -2.45 -5.36 7.40
CA SER A 101 -3.03 -5.78 6.11
C SER A 101 -4.28 -6.66 6.24
N ASN A 102 -4.52 -7.30 7.38
CA ASN A 102 -5.71 -8.15 7.62
C ASN A 102 -6.82 -7.45 8.44
N PRO A 103 -8.10 -7.71 8.14
CA PRO A 103 -9.29 -7.05 8.70
C PRO A 103 -9.47 -7.24 10.21
#